data_AF-A0A5B9D1F7-F1
#
_entry.id   AF-A0A5B9D1F7-F1
#
_cell.length_a   1.000
_cell.length_b   1.000
_cell.length_c   1.000
_cell.angle_alpha   90.00
_cell.angle_beta   90.00
_cell.angle_gamma   90.00
#
_symmetry.space_group_name_H-M   'P 1'
#
loop_
_entity.id
_entity.type
_entity.pdbx_description
1 polymer ?
#
loop_
_entity_poly.entity_id
_entity_poly.type
_entity_poly.pdbx_seq_one_letter_code
_entity_poly.pdbx_strand_id
1 'polypeptide(L)'
;MIDYPEHLNSKQDYLNMLSFDKAETVRRLKDLLETRFYWVFIKELSDGEDGIEDDTHKVCLTTQMSSDLKGNFVAKRCQYELQESDYALLFNLGFSVEEVEQLIKEHSQ
;
A
#
# COMPACT_ATOMS: atom_id res chain seq x y z
N MET A 1 -30.01 -5.84 12.10
CA MET A 1 -28.56 -5.61 12.23
C MET A 1 -28.20 -4.61 11.16
N ILE A 2 -27.64 -3.47 11.53
CA ILE A 2 -27.12 -2.52 10.55
C ILE A 2 -25.74 -3.07 10.19
N ASP A 3 -25.58 -3.47 8.95
CA ASP A 3 -24.33 -4.02 8.44
C ASP A 3 -23.35 -2.87 8.16
N TYR A 4 -22.08 -3.07 8.45
CA TYR A 4 -21.07 -2.06 8.19
C TYR A 4 -20.77 -2.04 6.68
N PRO A 5 -20.86 -0.89 6.00
CA PRO A 5 -20.73 -0.86 4.55
C PRO A 5 -19.37 -1.36 4.08
N GLU A 6 -19.38 -2.19 3.03
CA GLU A 6 -18.16 -2.77 2.47
C GLU A 6 -17.23 -1.71 1.87
N HIS A 7 -17.77 -0.66 1.26
CA HIS A 7 -17.00 0.38 0.57
C HIS A 7 -17.33 1.79 1.09
N LEU A 8 -16.32 2.47 1.61
CA LEU A 8 -16.38 3.88 2.01
C LEU A 8 -15.70 4.71 0.92
N ASN A 9 -16.50 5.34 0.07
CA ASN A 9 -16.01 6.03 -1.14
C ASN A 9 -15.81 7.54 -0.94
N SER A 10 -16.04 8.06 0.26
CA SER A 10 -15.96 9.50 0.52
C SER A 10 -15.53 9.79 1.94
N LYS A 11 -14.83 10.90 2.15
CA LYS A 11 -14.44 11.39 3.49
C LYS A 11 -15.61 11.45 4.47
N GLN A 12 -16.78 11.91 3.99
CA GLN A 12 -17.98 11.98 4.83
C GLN A 12 -18.46 10.61 5.31
N ASP A 13 -18.27 9.56 4.52
CA ASP A 13 -18.67 8.19 4.87
C ASP A 13 -17.89 7.70 6.11
N TYR A 14 -16.57 7.93 6.12
CA TYR A 14 -15.73 7.66 7.28
C TYR A 14 -16.15 8.48 8.51
N LEU A 15 -16.45 9.78 8.36
CA LEU A 15 -16.90 10.61 9.49
C LEU A 15 -18.24 10.14 10.06
N ASN A 16 -19.16 9.73 9.20
CA ASN A 16 -20.44 9.16 9.62
C ASN A 16 -20.22 7.84 10.36
N MET A 17 -19.36 6.96 9.85
CA MET A 17 -19.05 5.67 10.46
C MET A 17 -18.26 5.80 11.77
N LEU A 18 -17.40 6.81 11.92
CA LEU A 18 -16.75 7.10 13.21
C LEU A 18 -17.76 7.40 14.32
N SER A 19 -18.97 7.88 13.99
CA SER A 19 -20.04 8.06 14.97
C SER A 19 -20.82 6.77 15.25
N PHE A 20 -20.80 5.81 14.31
CA PHE A 20 -21.52 4.55 14.40
C PHE A 20 -20.65 3.41 14.97
N ASP A 21 -19.54 3.10 14.30
CA ASP A 21 -18.57 2.07 14.70
C ASP A 21 -17.14 2.60 14.58
N LYS A 22 -16.64 3.14 15.70
CA LYS A 22 -15.29 3.71 15.79
C LYS A 22 -14.21 2.67 15.53
N ALA A 23 -14.37 1.46 16.06
CA ALA A 23 -13.32 0.45 16.03
C ALA A 23 -13.06 -0.01 14.60
N GLU A 24 -14.11 -0.36 13.85
CA GLU A 24 -13.97 -0.76 12.44
C GLU A 24 -13.51 0.42 11.58
N THR A 25 -14.05 1.62 11.81
CA THR A 25 -13.64 2.79 11.02
C THR A 25 -12.17 3.16 11.23
N VAL A 26 -11.68 3.14 12.48
CA VAL A 26 -10.27 3.41 12.80
C VAL A 26 -9.37 2.34 12.18
N ARG A 27 -9.80 1.07 12.17
CA ARG A 27 -9.06 -0.01 11.51
C ARG A 27 -8.95 0.24 10.00
N ARG A 28 -10.05 0.62 9.34
CA ARG A 28 -10.06 0.98 7.91
C ARG A 28 -9.17 2.20 7.61
N LEU A 29 -9.18 3.20 8.49
CA LEU A 29 -8.32 4.39 8.35
C LEU A 29 -6.83 4.04 8.49
N LYS A 30 -6.48 3.12 9.40
CA LYS A 30 -5.10 2.60 9.51
C LYS A 30 -4.70 1.86 8.23
N ASP A 31 -5.58 0.99 7.72
CA ASP A 31 -5.34 0.26 6.47
C ASP A 31 -5.16 1.21 5.27
N LEU A 32 -5.95 2.28 5.18
CA LEU A 32 -5.76 3.35 4.19
C LEU A 32 -4.40 4.04 4.30
N LEU A 33 -3.94 4.29 5.51
CA LEU A 33 -2.61 4.84 5.75
C LEU A 33 -1.52 3.84 5.37
N GLU A 34 -1.67 2.56 5.65
CA GLU A 34 -0.66 1.56 5.31
C GLU A 34 -0.63 1.26 3.80
N THR A 35 -1.78 1.27 3.13
CA THR A 35 -1.92 1.06 1.68
C THR A 35 -1.39 2.21 0.84
N ARG A 36 -1.01 3.35 1.44
CA ARG A 36 -0.32 4.44 0.73
C ARG A 36 1.08 4.05 0.27
N PHE A 37 1.70 3.08 0.94
CA PHE A 37 3.02 2.59 0.58
C PHE A 37 2.90 1.50 -0.46
N TYR A 38 3.70 1.62 -1.51
CA TYR A 38 3.72 0.66 -2.61
C TYR A 38 5.17 0.36 -2.97
N TRP A 39 5.38 -0.89 -3.38
CA TRP A 39 6.69 -1.36 -3.79
C TRP A 39 6.95 -0.93 -5.23
N VAL A 40 7.78 0.08 -5.39
CA VAL A 40 8.18 0.63 -6.69
C VAL A 40 9.38 -0.13 -7.20
N PHE A 41 9.29 -0.62 -8.44
CA PHE A 41 10.44 -1.21 -9.11
C PHE A 41 11.49 -0.13 -9.36
N ILE A 42 12.67 -0.29 -8.77
CA ILE A 42 13.79 0.65 -8.93
C ILE A 42 14.68 0.22 -10.08
N LYS A 43 15.21 -1.01 -10.00
CA LYS A 43 16.12 -1.53 -11.01
C LYS A 43 16.13 -3.04 -11.05
N GLU A 44 16.56 -3.58 -12.19
CA GLU A 44 16.95 -4.97 -12.30
C GLU A 44 18.41 -5.11 -11.85
N LEU A 45 18.65 -6.01 -10.90
CA LEU A 45 19.98 -6.38 -10.42
C LEU A 45 20.58 -7.38 -11.41
N SER A 46 21.78 -7.05 -11.88
CA SER A 46 22.56 -7.93 -12.77
C SER A 46 23.21 -9.07 -12.01
N ASP A 47 23.72 -10.07 -12.74
CA ASP A 47 24.44 -11.20 -12.15
C ASP A 47 25.66 -10.69 -11.35
N GLY A 48 25.63 -10.86 -10.02
CA GLY A 48 26.65 -10.36 -9.10
C GLY A 48 26.36 -9.01 -8.43
N GLU A 49 25.22 -8.36 -8.69
CA GLU A 49 24.77 -7.25 -7.84
C GLU A 49 24.09 -7.78 -6.57
N ASP A 50 24.64 -7.42 -5.42
CA ASP A 50 23.97 -7.56 -4.14
C ASP A 50 22.83 -6.53 -4.08
N GLY A 51 21.61 -7.06 -3.95
CA GLY A 51 20.44 -6.22 -3.72
C GLY A 51 20.39 -5.73 -2.28
N ILE A 52 19.61 -4.68 -2.07
CA ILE A 52 19.40 -4.08 -0.77
C ILE A 52 18.12 -4.69 -0.17
N GLU A 53 18.24 -5.28 1.01
CA GLU A 53 17.12 -5.83 1.79
C GLU A 53 17.08 -5.10 3.14
N ASP A 54 16.22 -4.08 3.23
CA ASP A 54 15.99 -3.25 4.41
C ASP A 54 14.48 -3.11 4.64
N ASP A 55 14.04 -2.44 5.72
CA ASP A 55 12.61 -2.15 5.96
C ASP A 55 11.91 -1.47 4.77
N THR A 56 12.65 -0.69 3.98
CA THR A 56 12.14 0.01 2.79
C THR A 56 12.58 -0.60 1.46
N HIS A 57 13.41 -1.65 1.46
CA HIS A 57 13.97 -2.21 0.23
C HIS A 57 13.79 -3.71 0.20
N LYS A 58 13.34 -4.26 -0.94
CA LYS A 58 13.23 -5.71 -1.10
C LYS A 58 13.74 -6.16 -2.45
N VAL A 59 14.32 -7.35 -2.47
CA VAL A 59 14.74 -8.02 -3.71
C VAL A 59 13.70 -9.09 -4.06
N CYS A 60 13.12 -8.99 -5.25
CA CYS A 60 12.17 -9.99 -5.75
C CYS A 60 12.76 -10.73 -6.95
N LEU A 61 12.76 -12.05 -6.90
CA LEU A 61 13.17 -12.91 -8.01
C LEU A 61 11.97 -13.12 -8.94
N THR A 62 11.99 -12.46 -10.11
CA THR A 62 10.95 -12.63 -11.11
C THR A 62 11.47 -13.51 -12.24
N THR A 63 10.75 -14.59 -12.54
CA THR A 63 11.02 -15.39 -13.74
C THR A 63 10.28 -14.75 -14.92
N GLN A 64 11.03 -14.22 -15.88
CA GLN A 64 10.45 -13.65 -17.09
C GLN A 64 10.72 -14.59 -18.26
N MET A 65 9.70 -14.82 -19.09
CA MET A 65 9.84 -15.61 -20.30
C MET A 65 10.72 -14.83 -21.26
N SER A 66 11.88 -15.37 -21.63
CA SER A 66 12.71 -14.73 -22.65
C SER A 66 11.94 -14.70 -23.98
N SER A 67 12.03 -13.60 -24.72
CA SER A 67 11.47 -13.47 -26.07
C SER A 67 12.12 -14.39 -27.10
N ASP A 68 13.06 -15.23 -26.67
CA ASP A 68 13.71 -16.22 -27.49
C ASP A 68 12.74 -17.40 -27.73
N LEU A 69 12.56 -17.79 -28.99
CA LEU A 69 11.67 -18.87 -29.46
C LEU A 69 11.91 -20.23 -28.75
N LYS A 70 12.97 -20.34 -27.95
CA LYS A 70 13.37 -21.51 -27.17
C LYS A 70 12.67 -21.65 -25.81
N GLY A 71 11.89 -20.66 -25.37
CA GLY A 71 11.10 -20.78 -24.13
C GLY A 71 11.94 -20.89 -22.85
N ASN A 72 13.13 -20.29 -22.84
CA ASN A 72 13.97 -20.27 -21.64
C ASN A 72 13.41 -19.24 -20.64
N PHE A 73 13.29 -19.65 -19.38
CA PHE A 73 12.97 -18.74 -18.27
C PHE A 73 14.26 -18.15 -17.74
N VAL A 74 14.39 -16.83 -17.78
CA VAL A 74 15.51 -16.14 -17.13
C VAL A 74 15.03 -15.61 -15.78
N ALA A 75 15.69 -16.04 -14.71
CA ALA A 75 15.46 -15.48 -13.39
C ALA A 75 16.14 -14.10 -13.33
N LYS A 76 15.34 -13.04 -13.23
CA LYS A 76 15.80 -11.66 -13.06
C LYS A 76 15.57 -11.25 -11.62
N ARG A 77 16.61 -10.72 -10.98
CA ARG A 77 16.51 -10.13 -9.64
C ARG A 77 16.08 -8.68 -9.81
N CYS A 78 14.97 -8.30 -9.18
CA CYS A 78 14.41 -6.97 -9.28
C CYS A 78 14.47 -6.31 -7.89
N GLN A 79 15.10 -5.14 -7.81
CA GLN A 79 15.09 -4.31 -6.62
C GLN A 79 13.80 -3.48 -6.60
N TYR A 80 13.11 -3.56 -5.47
CA TYR A 80 11.98 -2.70 -5.16
C TYR A 80 12.29 -1.83 -3.96
N GLU A 81 11.68 -0.65 -3.93
CA GLU A 81 11.73 0.30 -2.82
C GLU A 81 10.29 0.64 -2.41
N LEU A 82 10.06 0.70 -1.11
CA LEU A 82 8.81 1.10 -0.51
C LEU A 82 8.70 2.62 -0.61
N GLN A 83 7.88 3.09 -1.54
CA GLN A 83 7.64 4.52 -1.73
C GLN A 83 6.21 4.85 -1.31
N GLU A 84 6.03 6.04 -0.74
CA GLU A 84 4.72 6.60 -0.45
C GLU A 84 4.11 7.17 -1.73
N SER A 85 2.85 6.84 -2.03
CA SER A 85 2.19 7.34 -3.24
C SER A 85 1.40 8.58 -2.95
N ASP A 86 1.70 9.67 -3.66
CA ASP A 86 0.82 10.84 -3.74
C ASP A 86 -0.58 10.49 -4.30
N TYR A 87 -0.72 9.34 -4.97
CA TYR A 87 -1.98 8.86 -5.55
C TYR A 87 -2.71 7.84 -4.66
N ALA A 88 -2.29 7.66 -3.41
CA ALA A 88 -2.94 6.73 -2.49
C ALA A 88 -4.46 7.00 -2.39
N LEU A 89 -5.23 5.93 -2.15
CA LEU A 89 -6.70 6.02 -1.98
C LEU A 89 -7.10 7.07 -0.94
N LEU A 90 -6.29 7.23 0.10
CA LEU A 90 -6.41 8.28 1.12
C LEU A 90 -6.52 9.68 0.49
N PHE A 91 -5.60 10.04 -0.40
CA PHE A 91 -5.61 11.34 -1.09
C PHE A 91 -6.79 11.45 -2.05
N ASN A 92 -7.17 10.36 -2.74
CA ASN A 92 -8.35 10.34 -3.61
C ASN A 92 -9.67 10.57 -2.84
N LEU A 93 -9.74 10.13 -1.58
CA LEU A 93 -10.89 10.38 -0.71
C LEU A 93 -10.97 11.83 -0.19
N GLY A 94 -9.93 12.64 -0.45
CA GLY A 94 -9.80 14.01 0.06
C GLY A 94 -9.34 14.07 1.51
N PHE A 95 -8.65 13.02 1.98
CA PHE A 95 -8.02 13.01 3.29
C PHE A 95 -6.54 13.35 3.18
N SER A 96 -6.05 14.13 4.15
CA SER A 96 -4.62 14.27 4.40
C SER A 96 -4.12 13.20 5.37
N VAL A 97 -2.84 12.83 5.27
CA VAL A 97 -2.19 11.87 6.19
C VAL A 97 -2.36 12.32 7.64
N GLU A 98 -2.10 13.61 7.91
CA GLU A 98 -2.23 14.21 9.23
C GLU A 98 -3.66 14.12 9.79
N GLU A 99 -4.66 14.37 8.96
CA GLU A 99 -6.07 14.28 9.36
C GLU A 99 -6.43 12.85 9.78
N VAL A 100 -6.00 11.86 8.99
CA VAL A 100 -6.33 10.45 9.27
C VAL A 100 -5.58 9.95 10.50
N GLU A 101 -4.32 10.31 10.66
CA GLU A 101 -3.57 10.02 11.89
C GLU A 101 -4.24 10.64 13.12
N GLN A 102 -4.73 11.87 13.01
CA GLN A 102 -5.43 12.53 14.10
C GLN A 102 -6.75 11.82 14.42
N LEU A 103 -7.57 11.49 13.42
CA LEU A 103 -8.81 10.73 13.60
C LEU A 103 -8.56 9.37 14.28
N ILE A 104 -7.51 8.66 13.85
CA ILE A 104 -7.10 7.40 14.48
C ILE A 104 -6.72 7.63 15.95
N LYS A 105 -5.93 8.66 16.26
CA LYS A 105 -5.52 8.95 17.65
C LYS A 105 -6.71 9.33 18.53
N GLU A 106 -7.60 10.20 18.05
CA GLU A 106 -8.76 10.67 18.81
C GLU A 106 -9.79 9.55 19.09
N HIS A 107 -9.90 8.58 18.18
CA HIS A 107 -10.88 7.49 18.27
C HIS A 107 -10.30 6.13 18.70
N SER A 108 -8.98 6.04 18.90
CA SER A 108 -8.30 4.83 19.42
C SER A 108 -8.05 4.87 20.93
N GLN A 109 -8.48 5.94 21.63
CA GLN A 109 -8.50 6.05 23.09
C GLN A 109 -9.84 5.60 23.67
#